data_AF-A0A916CHY3-F1
#
_entry.id   AF-A0A916CHY3-F1
#
_cell.length_a   1.000
_cell.length_b   1.000
_cell.length_c   1.000
_cell.angle_alpha   90.00
_cell.angle_beta   90.00
_cell.angle_gamma   90.00
#
_symmetry.space_group_name_H-M   'P 1'
#
loop_
_entity.id
_entity.type
_entity.pdbx_description
1 polymer ?
#
loop_
_entity_poly.entity_id
_entity_poly.type
_entity_poly.pdbx_seq_one_letter_code
_entity_poly.pdbx_strand_id
1 'polypeptide(L)'
;MTAKITSATLLDAHKRIAQLSISAELAAIVDKRGTTIEFSNLISGGFTLNVINRIFVDPHLQDSASFDWLVCILAHEFCHVKQGYWVDSVEQELICYQLQARVCAEIGLDGGRQIYDRFLPLDPKKPSDLETALKYIIELAGGSVPTQTIYKSLPKFQPTGAADNFGAALKQLSAAGLAGIQSLQLLRSK
;
A
#
# COMPACT_ATOMS: atom_id res chain seq x y z
N MET A 1 -8.00 -21.73 4.32
CA MET A 1 -7.03 -21.75 3.21
C MET A 1 -5.77 -21.06 3.71
N THR A 2 -4.62 -21.26 3.08
CA THR A 2 -3.35 -20.55 3.40
C THR A 2 -2.99 -19.63 2.23
N ALA A 3 -2.19 -18.60 2.48
CA ALA A 3 -1.71 -17.70 1.45
C ALA A 3 -0.92 -18.47 0.37
N LYS A 4 -0.96 -17.99 -0.88
CA LYS A 4 -0.20 -18.54 -2.01
C LYS A 4 1.04 -17.67 -2.23
N ILE A 5 2.17 -18.07 -1.65
CA ILE A 5 3.39 -17.28 -1.64
C ILE A 5 4.40 -17.88 -2.62
N THR A 6 4.84 -17.09 -3.60
CA THR A 6 5.59 -17.62 -4.76
C THR A 6 7.11 -17.65 -4.57
N SER A 7 7.64 -17.10 -3.48
CA SER A 7 9.08 -17.04 -3.18
C SER A 7 9.38 -17.40 -1.72
N ALA A 8 10.54 -18.00 -1.48
CA ALA A 8 11.03 -18.29 -0.13
C ALA A 8 11.22 -17.01 0.71
N THR A 9 11.76 -15.94 0.12
CA THR A 9 11.95 -14.66 0.83
C THR A 9 10.61 -14.06 1.29
N LEU A 10 9.59 -14.10 0.42
CA LEU A 10 8.24 -13.65 0.78
C LEU A 10 7.60 -14.54 1.86
N LEU A 11 7.86 -15.85 1.81
CA LEU A 11 7.37 -16.79 2.81
C LEU A 11 8.00 -16.49 4.17
N ASP A 12 9.29 -16.20 4.21
CA ASP A 12 9.99 -15.88 5.45
C ASP A 12 9.58 -14.51 6.00
N ALA A 13 9.37 -13.51 5.13
CA ALA A 13 8.77 -12.23 5.52
C ALA A 13 7.36 -12.42 6.09
N HIS A 14 6.50 -13.22 5.45
CA HIS A 14 5.17 -13.55 5.96
C HIS A 14 5.23 -14.23 7.34
N LYS A 15 6.11 -15.23 7.53
CA LYS A 15 6.31 -15.87 8.83
C LYS A 15 6.78 -14.88 9.88
N ARG A 16 7.68 -13.95 9.52
CA ARG A 16 8.15 -12.89 10.42
C ARG A 16 6.98 -12.02 10.88
N ILE A 17 6.15 -11.53 9.95
CA ILE A 17 4.94 -10.74 10.24
C ILE A 17 3.98 -11.49 11.15
N ALA A 18 3.81 -12.80 10.95
CA ALA A 18 2.94 -13.65 11.77
C ALA A 18 3.42 -13.82 13.22
N GLN A 19 4.69 -13.55 13.50
CA GLN A 19 5.30 -13.64 14.83
C GLN A 19 5.34 -12.30 15.56
N LEU A 20 5.06 -11.18 14.88
CA LEU A 20 5.07 -9.85 15.47
C LEU A 20 3.74 -9.55 16.17
N SER A 21 3.82 -8.91 17.33
CA SER A 21 2.66 -8.59 18.16
C SER A 21 1.67 -7.65 17.46
N ILE A 22 2.15 -6.71 16.65
CA ILE A 22 1.32 -5.69 16.01
C ILE A 22 0.65 -6.20 14.72
N SER A 23 1.22 -7.23 14.08
CA SER A 23 0.79 -7.67 12.73
C SER A 23 0.37 -9.13 12.61
N ALA A 24 0.44 -9.93 13.68
CA ALA A 24 0.10 -11.36 13.62
C ALA A 24 -1.33 -11.63 13.09
N GLU A 25 -2.31 -10.83 13.51
CA GLU A 25 -3.70 -10.96 13.04
C GLU A 25 -3.81 -10.74 11.52
N LEU A 26 -2.99 -9.85 10.96
CA LEU A 26 -3.02 -9.51 9.55
C LEU A 26 -2.52 -10.67 8.68
N ALA A 27 -1.44 -11.34 9.11
CA ALA A 27 -0.97 -12.56 8.45
C ALA A 27 -2.05 -13.65 8.45
N ALA A 28 -2.76 -13.83 9.58
CA ALA A 28 -3.87 -14.78 9.66
C ALA A 28 -5.05 -14.43 8.72
N ILE A 29 -5.33 -13.14 8.50
CA ILE A 29 -6.36 -12.69 7.54
C ILE A 29 -5.94 -12.98 6.10
N VAL A 30 -4.69 -12.71 5.76
CA VAL A 30 -4.10 -13.00 4.44
C VAL A 30 -4.15 -14.51 4.15
N ASP A 31 -3.79 -15.32 5.14
CA ASP A 31 -3.94 -16.78 5.07
C ASP A 31 -5.38 -17.18 4.84
N LYS A 32 -6.30 -16.70 5.69
CA LYS A 32 -7.74 -17.01 5.61
C LYS A 32 -8.32 -16.70 4.23
N ARG A 33 -7.91 -15.59 3.61
CA ARG A 33 -8.33 -15.20 2.26
C ARG A 33 -7.63 -15.98 1.16
N GLY A 34 -6.57 -16.71 1.45
CA GLY A 34 -5.76 -17.39 0.43
C GLY A 34 -5.13 -16.41 -0.55
N THR A 35 -4.78 -15.22 -0.07
CA THR A 35 -4.20 -14.14 -0.89
C THR A 35 -2.91 -14.62 -1.56
N THR A 36 -2.74 -14.26 -2.83
CA THR A 36 -1.50 -14.56 -3.56
C THR A 36 -0.49 -13.44 -3.33
N ILE A 37 0.76 -13.78 -3.01
CA ILE A 37 1.85 -12.81 -2.79
C ILE A 37 3.00 -13.16 -3.74
N GLU A 38 3.37 -12.21 -4.59
CA GLU A 38 4.43 -12.41 -5.58
C GLU A 38 5.26 -11.15 -5.84
N PHE A 39 6.50 -11.36 -6.29
CA PHE A 39 7.32 -10.25 -6.80
C PHE A 39 6.89 -9.83 -8.20
N SER A 40 6.99 -8.55 -8.52
CA SER A 40 6.66 -8.01 -9.84
C SER A 40 7.52 -6.81 -10.21
N ASN A 41 8.18 -6.88 -11.37
CA ASN A 41 8.95 -5.76 -11.94
C ASN A 41 8.07 -4.56 -12.38
N LEU A 42 6.74 -4.69 -12.25
CA LEU A 42 5.80 -3.63 -12.64
C LEU A 42 5.55 -2.61 -11.54
N ILE A 43 6.02 -2.86 -10.32
CA ILE A 43 5.77 -2.01 -9.17
C ILE A 43 7.08 -1.63 -8.47
N SER A 44 7.03 -0.52 -7.73
CA SER A 44 8.07 -0.16 -6.77
C SER A 44 7.43 -0.07 -5.38
N GLY A 45 8.04 -0.66 -4.37
CA GLY A 45 7.44 -0.86 -3.04
C GLY A 45 6.51 -2.07 -2.95
N GLY A 46 5.27 -1.86 -2.49
CA GLY A 46 4.21 -2.87 -2.39
C GLY A 46 2.92 -2.37 -3.06
N PHE A 47 2.09 -3.30 -3.52
CA PHE A 47 0.78 -2.96 -4.07
C PHE A 47 -0.24 -4.09 -3.90
N THR A 48 -1.35 -3.78 -3.23
CA THR A 48 -2.46 -4.71 -2.99
C THR A 48 -3.61 -4.48 -3.96
N LEU A 49 -4.00 -5.53 -4.68
CA LEU A 49 -5.20 -5.57 -5.52
C LEU A 49 -6.22 -6.54 -4.92
N ASN A 50 -7.06 -6.02 -4.03
CA ASN A 50 -8.11 -6.80 -3.37
C ASN A 50 -9.09 -7.47 -4.36
N VAL A 51 -9.36 -6.86 -5.52
CA VAL A 51 -10.22 -7.43 -6.59
C VAL A 51 -9.84 -8.84 -6.99
N ILE A 52 -8.54 -9.08 -7.16
CA ILE A 52 -7.99 -10.37 -7.58
C ILE A 52 -7.30 -11.08 -6.40
N ASN A 53 -7.48 -10.56 -5.18
CA ASN A 53 -6.93 -11.08 -3.94
C ASN A 53 -5.42 -11.35 -4.05
N ARG A 54 -4.67 -10.31 -4.47
CA ARG A 54 -3.24 -10.43 -4.76
C ARG A 54 -2.45 -9.24 -4.23
N ILE A 55 -1.25 -9.51 -3.74
CA ILE A 55 -0.23 -8.54 -3.37
C ILE A 55 0.95 -8.70 -4.33
N PHE A 56 1.41 -7.58 -4.87
CA PHE A 56 2.64 -7.47 -5.64
C PHE A 56 3.69 -6.76 -4.81
N VAL A 57 4.93 -7.23 -4.88
CA VAL A 57 6.07 -6.68 -4.14
C VAL A 57 7.21 -6.37 -5.11
N ASP A 58 7.93 -5.29 -4.87
CA ASP A 58 9.11 -4.92 -5.64
C ASP A 58 10.22 -5.97 -5.48
N PRO A 59 10.73 -6.56 -6.57
CA PRO A 59 11.77 -7.58 -6.52
C PRO A 59 13.09 -7.07 -5.95
N HIS A 60 13.38 -5.77 -5.95
CA HIS A 60 14.58 -5.22 -5.31
C HIS A 60 14.60 -5.42 -3.78
N LEU A 61 13.45 -5.72 -3.18
CA LEU A 61 13.32 -6.01 -1.76
C LEU A 61 13.64 -7.47 -1.40
N GLN A 62 13.93 -8.31 -2.39
CA GLN A 62 14.29 -9.72 -2.15
C GLN A 62 15.67 -9.89 -1.50
N ASP A 63 16.51 -8.86 -1.57
CA ASP A 63 17.88 -8.88 -1.06
C ASP A 63 17.90 -8.86 0.47
N SER A 64 18.85 -9.59 1.07
CA SER A 64 18.97 -9.71 2.53
C SER A 64 19.12 -8.36 3.24
N ALA A 65 19.82 -7.40 2.64
CA ALA A 65 19.97 -6.05 3.17
C ALA A 65 18.64 -5.27 3.26
N SER A 66 17.65 -5.67 2.46
CA SER A 66 16.33 -5.04 2.38
C SER A 66 15.24 -5.85 3.10
N PHE A 67 15.60 -6.96 3.75
CA PHE A 67 14.62 -7.90 4.29
C PHE A 67 13.73 -7.31 5.38
N ASP A 68 14.28 -6.55 6.32
CA ASP A 68 13.46 -5.90 7.36
C ASP A 68 12.53 -4.83 6.76
N TRP A 69 12.99 -4.16 5.71
CA TRP A 69 12.16 -3.21 4.98
C TRP A 69 11.04 -3.91 4.21
N LEU A 70 11.33 -5.07 3.62
CA LEU A 70 10.33 -5.95 3.01
C LEU A 70 9.26 -6.36 4.03
N VAL A 71 9.64 -6.72 5.26
CA VAL A 71 8.69 -7.05 6.34
C VAL A 71 7.77 -5.87 6.64
N CYS A 72 8.31 -4.65 6.73
CA CYS A 72 7.51 -3.44 6.93
C CYS A 72 6.51 -3.19 5.78
N ILE A 73 6.99 -3.23 4.53
CA ILE A 73 6.15 -3.01 3.35
C ILE A 73 5.08 -4.10 3.25
N LEU A 74 5.44 -5.36 3.47
CA LEU A 74 4.48 -6.44 3.35
C LEU A 74 3.40 -6.37 4.44
N ALA A 75 3.74 -5.88 5.64
CA ALA A 75 2.73 -5.61 6.68
C ALA A 75 1.77 -4.47 6.30
N HIS A 76 2.26 -3.43 5.61
CA HIS A 76 1.44 -2.36 5.02
C HIS A 76 0.40 -2.97 4.06
N GLU A 77 0.84 -3.81 3.12
CA GLU A 77 -0.04 -4.49 2.17
C GLU A 77 -1.07 -5.40 2.85
N PHE A 78 -0.69 -6.09 3.93
CA PHE A 78 -1.63 -6.93 4.68
C PHE A 78 -2.74 -6.09 5.34
N CYS A 79 -2.44 -4.84 5.68
CA CYS A 79 -3.45 -3.90 6.14
C CYS A 79 -4.50 -3.62 5.05
N HIS A 80 -4.08 -3.34 3.82
CA HIS A 80 -5.00 -3.18 2.69
C HIS A 80 -5.84 -4.44 2.45
N VAL A 81 -5.26 -5.63 2.61
CA VAL A 81 -6.04 -6.88 2.55
C VAL A 81 -7.11 -6.89 3.63
N LYS A 82 -6.79 -6.58 4.89
CA LYS A 82 -7.78 -6.50 5.98
C LYS A 82 -8.89 -5.50 5.66
N GLN A 83 -8.53 -4.30 5.19
CA GLN A 83 -9.47 -3.24 4.85
C GLN A 83 -10.39 -3.63 3.67
N GLY A 84 -9.87 -4.36 2.68
CA GLY A 84 -10.68 -5.01 1.63
C GLY A 84 -11.27 -4.07 0.57
N TYR A 85 -10.77 -2.84 0.46
CA TYR A 85 -11.21 -1.87 -0.55
C TYR A 85 -10.49 -2.09 -1.88
N TRP A 86 -11.16 -1.68 -2.95
CA TRP A 86 -10.61 -1.74 -4.31
C TRP A 86 -9.79 -0.53 -4.69
N VAL A 87 -10.18 0.62 -4.14
CA VAL A 87 -9.48 1.89 -4.31
C VAL A 87 -9.34 2.47 -2.93
N ASP A 88 -8.10 2.79 -2.57
CA ASP A 88 -7.80 3.34 -1.27
C ASP A 88 -8.19 4.82 -1.19
N SER A 89 -8.58 5.25 0.01
CA SER A 89 -8.68 6.66 0.38
C SER A 89 -7.39 7.10 1.08
N VAL A 90 -7.20 8.41 1.24
CA VAL A 90 -6.08 8.95 2.03
C VAL A 90 -6.14 8.46 3.48
N GLU A 91 -7.34 8.29 4.02
CA GLU A 91 -7.55 7.74 5.36
C GLU A 91 -7.02 6.30 5.46
N GLN A 92 -7.31 5.48 4.45
CA GLN A 92 -6.90 4.07 4.40
C GLN A 92 -5.39 3.93 4.27
N GLU A 93 -4.78 4.68 3.35
CA GLU A 93 -3.32 4.76 3.21
C GLU A 93 -2.64 5.23 4.50
N LEU A 94 -3.18 6.26 5.16
CA LEU A 94 -2.65 6.74 6.44
C LEU A 94 -2.65 5.62 7.49
N ILE A 95 -3.74 4.85 7.60
CA ILE A 95 -3.81 3.71 8.52
C ILE A 95 -2.73 2.66 8.18
N CYS A 96 -2.52 2.37 6.89
CA CYS A 96 -1.50 1.42 6.43
C CYS A 96 -0.08 1.91 6.75
N TYR A 97 0.23 3.19 6.51
CA TYR A 97 1.52 3.78 6.88
C TYR A 97 1.75 3.85 8.40
N GLN A 98 0.71 4.09 9.19
CA GLN A 98 0.80 4.04 10.65
C GLN A 98 1.11 2.63 11.15
N LEU A 99 0.51 1.60 10.54
CA LEU A 99 0.86 0.22 10.84
C LEU A 99 2.30 -0.08 10.43
N GLN A 100 2.72 0.32 9.23
CA GLN A 100 4.09 0.13 8.75
C GLN A 100 5.11 0.75 9.71
N ALA A 101 4.86 1.98 10.16
CA ALA A 101 5.71 2.66 11.16
C ALA A 101 5.85 1.85 12.45
N ARG A 102 4.74 1.29 12.95
CA ARG A 102 4.73 0.48 14.18
C ARG A 102 5.46 -0.84 14.00
N VAL A 103 5.29 -1.52 12.87
CA VAL A 103 6.01 -2.75 12.54
C VAL A 103 7.52 -2.49 12.41
N CYS A 104 7.92 -1.42 11.71
CA CYS A 104 9.32 -1.05 11.61
C CYS A 104 9.94 -0.75 12.98
N ALA A 105 9.19 -0.08 13.87
CA ALA A 105 9.64 0.17 15.23
C ALA A 105 9.80 -1.14 16.03
N GLU A 106 8.85 -2.08 15.91
CA GLU A 106 8.89 -3.38 16.60
C GLU A 106 10.11 -4.22 16.19
N ILE A 107 10.52 -4.16 14.92
CA ILE A 107 11.71 -4.88 14.42
C ILE A 107 13.02 -4.10 14.55
N GLY A 108 12.98 -2.87 15.09
CA GLY A 108 14.18 -2.05 15.31
C GLY A 108 14.76 -1.39 14.06
N LEU A 109 13.97 -1.18 13.02
CA LEU A 109 14.43 -0.59 11.76
C LEU A 109 14.35 0.95 11.81
N ASP A 110 15.51 1.60 11.99
CA ASP A 110 15.64 3.06 12.04
C ASP A 110 15.13 3.78 10.78
N GLY A 111 15.20 3.14 9.60
CA GLY A 111 14.64 3.67 8.36
C GLY A 111 13.12 3.91 8.42
N GLY A 112 12.42 3.16 9.29
CA GLY A 112 11.01 3.38 9.59
C GLY A 112 10.73 4.67 10.37
N ARG A 113 11.74 5.31 10.97
CA ARG A 113 11.57 6.52 11.79
C ARG A 113 11.03 7.71 11.00
N GLN A 114 11.40 7.84 9.72
CA GLN A 114 10.83 8.89 8.87
C GLN A 114 9.34 8.66 8.59
N ILE A 115 8.90 7.41 8.45
CA ILE A 115 7.47 7.08 8.33
C ILE A 115 6.78 7.29 9.69
N TYR A 116 7.43 6.89 10.78
CA TYR A 116 6.93 7.04 12.14
C TYR A 116 6.63 8.50 12.49
N ASP A 117 7.61 9.39 12.33
CA ASP A 117 7.50 10.80 12.69
C ASP A 117 6.49 11.54 11.80
N ARG A 118 6.31 11.08 10.55
CA ARG A 118 5.37 11.69 9.59
C ARG A 118 3.92 11.26 9.79
N PHE A 119 3.67 9.95 9.98
CA PHE A 119 2.31 9.41 9.91
C PHE A 119 1.70 9.07 11.27
N LEU A 120 2.49 8.65 12.26
CA LEU A 120 1.96 8.24 13.56
C LEU A 120 1.24 9.36 14.33
N PRO A 121 1.66 10.64 14.26
CA PRO A 121 0.96 11.73 14.95
C PRO A 121 -0.37 12.15 14.30
N LEU A 122 -0.65 11.71 13.07
CA LEU A 122 -1.81 12.18 12.30
C LEU A 122 -3.08 11.41 12.70
N ASP A 123 -4.20 12.10 12.87
CA ASP A 123 -5.49 11.45 13.11
C ASP A 123 -6.22 11.15 11.78
N PRO A 124 -6.49 9.87 11.44
CA PRO A 124 -7.20 9.51 10.21
C PRO A 124 -8.62 10.07 10.12
N LYS A 125 -9.20 10.54 11.22
CA LYS A 125 -10.54 11.15 11.24
C LYS A 125 -10.52 12.67 11.09
N LYS A 126 -9.34 13.30 11.11
CA LYS A 126 -9.18 14.75 11.09
C LYS A 126 -8.84 15.24 9.69
N PRO A 127 -9.69 16.06 9.04
CA PRO A 127 -9.47 16.48 7.66
C PRO A 127 -8.12 17.15 7.39
N SER A 128 -7.64 18.01 8.29
CA SER A 128 -6.34 18.67 8.13
C SER A 128 -5.15 17.71 8.25
N ASP A 129 -5.31 16.61 8.99
CA ASP A 129 -4.28 15.59 9.11
C ASP A 129 -4.28 14.68 7.88
N LEU A 130 -5.45 14.43 7.28
CA LEU A 130 -5.56 13.76 5.97
C LEU A 130 -4.90 14.58 4.85
N GLU A 131 -5.09 15.91 4.82
CA GLU A 131 -4.39 16.77 3.86
C GLU A 131 -2.86 16.70 4.02
N THR A 132 -2.39 16.59 5.27
CA THR A 132 -0.97 16.44 5.59
C THR A 132 -0.45 15.07 5.17
N ALA A 133 -1.19 14.00 5.48
CA ALA A 133 -0.87 12.64 5.07
C ALA A 133 -0.74 12.52 3.56
N LEU A 134 -1.68 13.11 2.80
CA LEU A 134 -1.64 13.11 1.33
C LEU A 134 -0.33 13.72 0.78
N LYS A 135 0.14 14.82 1.37
CA LYS A 135 1.41 15.45 0.97
C LYS A 135 2.58 14.49 1.20
N TYR A 136 2.65 13.87 2.37
CA TYR A 136 3.70 12.90 2.69
C TYR A 136 3.68 11.67 1.79
N ILE A 137 2.49 11.14 1.46
CA ILE A 137 2.33 10.01 0.53
C ILE A 137 2.86 10.38 -0.87
N ILE A 138 2.49 11.57 -1.38
CA ILE A 138 2.96 12.06 -2.68
C ILE A 138 4.48 12.25 -2.70
N GLU A 139 5.07 12.74 -1.60
CA GLU A 139 6.52 12.88 -1.45
C GLU A 139 7.23 11.53 -1.45
N LEU A 140 6.73 10.56 -0.69
CA LEU A 140 7.30 9.20 -0.62
C LEU A 140 7.25 8.47 -1.96
N ALA A 141 6.24 8.75 -2.79
CA ALA A 141 6.12 8.22 -4.14
C ALA A 141 7.21 8.71 -5.13
N GLY A 142 8.14 9.57 -4.70
CA GLY A 142 9.47 9.67 -5.33
C GLY A 142 9.50 10.21 -6.76
N GLY A 143 8.69 11.24 -7.08
CA GLY A 143 8.92 12.05 -8.30
C GLY A 143 8.39 11.49 -9.62
N SER A 144 7.98 10.22 -9.70
CA SER A 144 7.38 9.66 -10.90
C SER A 144 5.97 10.24 -11.11
N VAL A 145 5.78 10.97 -12.22
CA VAL A 145 4.50 11.63 -12.54
C VAL A 145 3.31 10.66 -12.49
N PRO A 146 3.40 9.41 -12.99
CA PRO A 146 2.30 8.45 -12.89
C PRO A 146 1.91 8.13 -11.44
N THR A 147 2.87 7.80 -10.57
CA THR A 147 2.61 7.42 -9.17
C THR A 147 2.04 8.60 -8.38
N GLN A 148 2.59 9.80 -8.57
CA GLN A 148 2.03 11.01 -7.96
C GLN A 148 0.62 11.31 -8.47
N THR A 149 0.31 11.03 -9.74
CA THR A 149 -1.03 11.27 -10.31
C THR A 149 -2.06 10.34 -9.67
N ILE A 150 -1.71 9.07 -9.46
CA ILE A 150 -2.57 8.10 -8.76
C ILE A 150 -2.83 8.58 -7.32
N TYR A 151 -1.79 8.95 -6.57
CA TYR A 151 -1.96 9.40 -5.19
C TYR A 151 -2.71 10.74 -5.08
N LYS A 152 -2.46 11.69 -5.99
CA LYS A 152 -3.24 12.94 -6.10
C LYS A 152 -4.71 12.69 -6.45
N SER A 153 -5.05 11.52 -7.01
CA SER A 153 -6.43 11.15 -7.32
C SER A 153 -7.16 10.45 -6.17
N LEU A 154 -6.48 10.00 -5.10
CA LEU A 154 -7.14 9.37 -3.94
C LEU A 154 -8.30 10.18 -3.34
N PRO A 155 -8.23 11.52 -3.18
CA PRO A 155 -9.35 12.29 -2.65
C PRO A 155 -10.59 12.29 -3.56
N LYS A 156 -10.45 11.88 -4.83
CA LYS A 156 -11.53 11.84 -5.83
C LYS A 156 -12.22 10.48 -5.87
N PHE A 157 -11.65 9.47 -5.23
CA PHE A 157 -12.24 8.14 -5.16
C PHE A 157 -13.03 7.99 -3.88
N GLN A 158 -14.22 7.40 -4.00
CA GLN A 158 -14.93 6.89 -2.85
C GLN A 158 -14.42 5.48 -2.59
N PRO A 159 -13.98 5.15 -1.36
CA PRO A 159 -13.57 3.79 -1.05
C PRO A 159 -14.73 2.84 -1.32
N THR A 160 -14.54 1.94 -2.28
CA THR A 160 -15.53 0.94 -2.68
C THR A 160 -15.04 -0.41 -2.19
N GLY A 161 -15.86 -1.07 -1.38
CA GLY A 161 -15.55 -2.39 -0.86
C GLY A 161 -15.53 -3.41 -1.99
N ALA A 162 -14.84 -4.54 -1.78
CA ALA A 162 -14.69 -5.51 -2.86
C ALA A 162 -15.97 -6.19 -3.36
N ALA A 163 -17.04 -6.07 -2.60
CA ALA A 163 -18.37 -6.52 -2.98
C ALA A 163 -19.18 -5.45 -3.74
N ASP A 164 -18.78 -4.18 -3.68
CA ASP A 164 -19.60 -3.05 -4.12
C ASP A 164 -19.17 -2.55 -5.52
N ASN A 165 -19.90 -3.00 -6.54
CA ASN A 165 -19.93 -2.46 -7.91
C ASN A 165 -18.56 -2.18 -8.59
N PHE A 166 -17.87 -3.24 -8.98
CA PHE A 166 -16.71 -3.23 -9.90
C PHE A 166 -16.82 -2.24 -11.08
N GLY A 167 -18.01 -2.15 -11.69
CA GLY A 167 -18.25 -1.25 -12.82
C GLY A 167 -18.19 0.25 -12.46
N ALA A 168 -18.50 0.64 -11.23
CA ALA A 168 -18.37 2.02 -10.76
C ALA A 168 -16.90 2.36 -10.48
N ALA A 169 -16.15 1.45 -9.85
CA ALA A 169 -14.73 1.60 -9.60
C ALA A 169 -13.91 1.72 -10.90
N LEU A 170 -14.18 0.88 -11.91
CA LEU A 170 -13.55 0.98 -13.24
C LEU A 170 -13.84 2.31 -13.95
N LYS A 171 -15.05 2.85 -13.82
CA LYS A 171 -15.40 4.16 -14.39
C LYS A 171 -14.64 5.30 -13.73
N GLN A 172 -14.44 5.25 -12.42
CA GLN A 172 -13.64 6.25 -11.71
C GLN A 172 -12.16 6.14 -12.09
N LEU A 173 -11.59 4.92 -12.12
CA LEU A 173 -10.18 4.69 -12.48
C LEU A 173 -9.88 5.10 -13.93
N SER A 174 -10.77 4.77 -14.86
CA SER A 174 -10.63 5.21 -16.27
C SER A 174 -10.70 6.72 -16.42
N ALA A 175 -11.57 7.40 -15.68
CA ALA A 175 -11.64 8.87 -15.67
C ALA A 175 -10.35 9.51 -15.12
N ALA A 176 -9.74 8.92 -14.09
CA ALA A 176 -8.45 9.38 -13.55
C ALA A 176 -7.28 9.12 -14.50
N GLY A 177 -7.25 7.95 -15.16
CA GLY A 177 -6.29 7.63 -16.20
C GLY A 177 -6.38 8.61 -17.38
N LEU A 178 -7.60 8.95 -17.82
CA LEU A 178 -7.84 9.97 -18.84
C LEU A 178 -7.40 11.37 -18.40
N ALA A 179 -7.70 11.78 -17.17
CA ALA A 179 -7.25 13.07 -16.62
C ALA A 179 -5.71 13.14 -16.50
N GLY A 180 -5.06 12.04 -16.12
CA GLY A 180 -3.61 11.91 -16.09
C GLY A 180 -2.98 11.99 -17.48
N ILE A 181 -3.54 11.29 -18.47
CA ILE A 181 -3.10 11.33 -19.87
C ILE A 181 -3.27 12.74 -20.46
N GLN A 182 -4.40 13.40 -20.21
CA GLN A 182 -4.64 14.78 -20.69
C GLN A 182 -3.66 15.78 -20.05
N SER A 183 -3.35 15.62 -18.77
CA SER A 183 -2.36 16.45 -18.07
C SER A 183 -0.95 16.25 -18.64
N LEU A 184 -0.60 15.02 -19.01
CA LEU A 184 0.66 14.70 -19.69
C LEU A 184 0.75 15.23 -21.12
N GLN A 185 -0.38 15.27 -21.85
CA GLN A 185 -0.44 15.88 -23.19
C GLN A 185 -0.23 17.39 -23.16
N LEU A 186 -0.81 18.09 -22.17
CA LEU A 186 -0.63 19.53 -21.97
C LEU A 186 0.80 19.93 -21.57
N LEU A 187 1.54 19.04 -20.91
CA LEU A 187 2.95 19.24 -20.56
C LEU A 187 3.91 18.99 -21.74
N ARG A 188 3.47 18.27 -22.78
CA ARG A 188 4.24 18.00 -24.00
C ARG A 188 4.00 19.02 -25.12
N SER A 189 3.01 19.89 -24.97
CA SER A 189 2.65 20.94 -25.95
C SER A 189 3.17 22.35 -25.56
N LYS A 190 4.09 22.43 -24.60
CA LYS A 190 4.90 23.61 -24.27
C LYS A 190 6.36 23.32 -24.56
#